data_AF-A0A6A0A3T8-F1
#
_entry.id   AF-A0A6A0A3T8-F1
#
_cell.length_a   1.000
_cell.length_b   1.000
_cell.length_c   1.000
_cell.angle_alpha   90.00
_cell.angle_beta   90.00
_cell.angle_gamma   90.00
#
_symmetry.space_group_name_H-M   'P 1'
#
loop_
_entity.id
_entity.type
_entity.pdbx_description
1 polymer ?
#
loop_
_entity_poly.entity_id
_entity_poly.type
_entity_poly.pdbx_seq_one_letter_code
_entity_poly.pdbx_strand_id
1 'polypeptide(L)' 'QPRLTSYCRPGGLLLLSGILEEQVGEIRAAYAPHFENFEVLTDGAWAAVTAVRRAAVSTDDKVYNNVERASG' A
#
# COMPACT_ATOMS: atom_id res chain seq x y z
N GLN A 1 -7.62 0.29 10.47
CA GLN A 1 -7.26 0.57 9.06
C GLN A 1 -7.72 1.97 8.68
N PRO A 2 -6.99 2.73 7.86
CA PRO A 2 -7.44 4.02 7.34
C PRO A 2 -8.66 3.90 6.42
N ARG A 3 -9.62 4.84 6.54
CA ARG A 3 -10.90 4.80 5.81
C ARG A 3 -10.74 4.81 4.28
N LEU A 4 -9.76 5.54 3.75
CA LEU A 4 -9.53 5.61 2.30
C LEU A 4 -9.15 4.27 1.67
N THR A 5 -8.66 3.31 2.46
CA THR A 5 -8.38 1.95 2.01
C THR A 5 -9.61 1.27 1.40
N SER A 6 -10.80 1.41 1.99
CA SER A 6 -12.00 0.72 1.49
C SER A 6 -12.55 1.32 0.19
N TYR A 7 -12.12 2.53 -0.17
CA TYR A 7 -12.53 3.21 -1.40
C TYR A 7 -11.54 3.02 -2.56
N CYS A 8 -10.40 2.35 -2.31
CA CYS A 8 -9.39 2.09 -3.33
C CYS A 8 -9.42 0.61 -3.75
N ARG A 9 -9.77 0.34 -5.01
CA ARG A 9 -9.75 -1.01 -5.59
C ARG A 9 -8.33 -1.61 -5.56
N PRO A 10 -8.16 -2.95 -5.54
CA PRO A 10 -6.86 -3.58 -5.76
C PRO A 10 -6.18 -3.07 -7.04
N GLY A 11 -4.87 -2.80 -6.95
CA GLY A 11 -4.09 -2.14 -8.00
C GLY A 11 -4.39 -0.64 -8.20
N GLY A 12 -5.28 -0.04 -7.41
CA GLY A 12 -5.60 1.38 -7.48
C GLY A 12 -4.52 2.26 -6.84
N LEU A 13 -4.48 3.53 -7.24
CA LEU A 13 -3.55 4.52 -6.70
C LEU A 13 -4.15 5.23 -5.48
N LEU A 14 -3.37 5.36 -4.41
CA LEU A 14 -3.58 6.29 -3.31
C LEU A 14 -2.70 7.52 -3.55
N LEU A 15 -3.26 8.71 -3.38
CA LEU A 15 -2.52 9.97 -3.29
C LEU A 15 -3.03 10.77 -2.09
N LEU A 16 -2.12 11.09 -1.17
CA LEU A 16 -2.36 11.94 -0.01
C LEU A 16 -1.45 13.15 -0.12
N SER A 17 -2.01 14.35 -0.27
CA SER A 17 -1.26 15.60 -0.36
C SER A 17 -1.64 16.55 0.77
N GLY A 18 -0.85 17.62 0.95
CA GLY A 18 -1.09 18.61 2.00
C GLY A 18 -0.82 18.07 3.39
N ILE A 19 0.13 17.14 3.52
CA ILE A 19 0.60 16.60 4.80
C ILE A 19 1.94 17.23 5.17
N LEU A 20 2.27 17.29 6.45
CA LEU A 20 3.60 17.72 6.87
C LEU A 20 4.62 16.59 6.63
N GLU A 21 5.85 16.95 6.26
CA GLU A 21 6.94 15.98 6.01
C GLU A 21 7.16 15.04 7.20
N GLU A 22 7.13 15.55 8.42
CA GLU A 22 7.30 14.75 9.65
C GLU A 22 6.21 13.69 9.86
N GLN A 23 5.03 13.87 9.25
CA GLN A 23 3.90 12.93 9.34
C GLN A 23 4.01 11.76 8.34
N VAL A 24 4.91 11.84 7.36
CA VAL A 24 5.06 10.82 6.31
C VAL A 24 5.31 9.43 6.89
N GLY A 25 6.13 9.33 7.96
CA GLY A 25 6.44 8.05 8.61
C GLY A 25 5.19 7.36 9.17
N GLU A 26 4.37 8.10 9.93
CA GLU A 26 3.12 7.60 10.50
C GLU A 26 2.12 7.19 9.41
N ILE A 27 2.00 8.02 8.35
CA ILE A 27 1.14 7.72 7.21
C ILE A 27 1.57 6.44 6.50
N ARG A 28 2.86 6.28 6.21
CA ARG A 28 3.36 5.05 5.58
C ARG A 28 3.06 3.83 6.45
N ALA A 29 3.28 3.92 7.76
CA ALA A 29 2.98 2.82 8.68
C ALA A 29 1.49 2.45 8.70
N ALA A 30 0.60 3.45 8.72
CA ALA A 30 -0.85 3.24 8.75
C ALA A 30 -1.39 2.58 7.46
N TYR A 31 -0.77 2.85 6.30
CA TYR A 31 -1.22 2.35 5.00
C TYR A 31 -0.45 1.11 4.50
N ALA A 32 0.76 0.83 5.01
CA ALA A 32 1.60 -0.30 4.60
C ALA A 32 0.93 -1.70 4.62
N PRO A 33 -0.04 -2.00 5.52
CA PRO A 33 -0.74 -3.28 5.49
C PRO A 33 -1.56 -3.52 4.21
N HIS A 34 -1.91 -2.47 3.48
CA HIS A 34 -2.82 -2.57 2.32
C HIS A 34 -2.23 -1.99 1.03
N PHE A 35 -1.17 -1.19 1.13
CA PHE A 35 -0.54 -0.51 0.03
C PHE A 35 0.96 -0.85 -0.04
N GLU A 36 1.53 -0.66 -1.23
CA GLU A 36 2.94 -0.90 -1.55
C GLU A 36 3.44 0.17 -2.53
N ASN A 37 4.73 0.14 -2.88
CA ASN A 37 5.35 1.10 -3.79
C ASN A 37 5.12 2.56 -3.35
N PHE A 38 5.44 2.85 -2.09
CA PHE A 38 5.30 4.19 -1.54
C PHE A 38 6.34 5.13 -2.16
N GLU A 39 5.87 6.25 -2.71
CA GLU A 39 6.73 7.37 -3.10
C GLU A 39 6.35 8.60 -2.30
N VAL A 40 7.33 9.48 -2.11
CA VAL A 40 7.18 10.72 -1.35
C VAL A 40 7.77 11.85 -2.17
N LEU A 41 6.96 12.87 -2.43
CA LEU A 41 7.41 14.13 -2.97
C LEU A 41 7.33 15.19 -1.86
N THR A 42 8.38 15.96 -1.67
CA THR A 42 8.46 17.02 -0.64
C THR A 42 8.69 18.38 -1.26
N ASP A 43 8.08 19.42 -0.68
CA ASP A 43 8.32 20.83 -0.98
C ASP A 43 8.31 21.63 0.33
N GLY A 44 9.51 22.03 0.80
CA GLY A 44 9.70 22.59 2.13
C GLY A 44 9.21 21.64 3.21
N ALA A 45 8.30 22.10 4.07
CA ALA A 45 7.71 21.29 5.14
C ALA A 45 6.52 20.43 4.69
N TRP A 46 6.10 20.53 3.42
CA TRP A 46 4.95 19.81 2.88
C TRP A 46 5.39 18.56 2.13
N ALA A 47 4.54 17.55 2.18
CA ALA A 47 4.72 16.32 1.41
C ALA A 47 3.45 15.89 0.69
N ALA A 48 3.66 15.08 -0.34
CA ALA A 48 2.66 14.24 -0.97
C ALA A 48 3.16 12.79 -0.98
N VAL A 49 2.29 11.86 -0.60
CA VAL A 49 2.57 10.42 -0.56
C VAL A 49 1.70 9.73 -1.59
N THR A 50 2.32 8.91 -2.43
CA THR A 50 1.61 7.99 -3.33
C THR A 50 1.87 6.55 -2.92
N ALA A 51 0.94 5.65 -3.21
CA ALA A 51 1.14 4.21 -3.06
C ALA A 51 0.14 3.43 -3.91
N VAL A 52 0.48 2.19 -4.28
CA VAL A 52 -0.39 1.30 -5.03
C VAL A 52 -1.08 0.32 -4.08
N ARG A 53 -2.40 0.15 -4.22
CA ARG A 53 -3.16 -0.83 -3.45
C ARG A 53 -2.70 -2.22 -3.85
N ARG A 54 -2.28 -3.04 -2.88
CA ARG A 54 -1.87 -4.42 -3.14
C ARG A 54 -2.95 -5.16 -3.93
N ALA A 55 -2.52 -5.93 -4.93
CA ALA A 55 -3.42 -6.82 -5.64
C ALA A 55 -4.09 -7.78 -4.65
N ALA A 56 -5.34 -8.16 -4.91
CA ALA A 56 -5.89 -9.31 -4.21
C ALA A 56 -5.02 -10.50 -4.63
N VAL A 57 -4.45 -11.21 -3.65
CA VAL A 57 -3.76 -12.49 -3.93
C VAL A 57 -4.75 -13.34 -4.72
N SER A 58 -4.44 -13.62 -5.97
CA SER A 58 -5.32 -14.43 -6.80
C SER A 58 -5.41 -15.83 -6.18
N THR A 59 -6.57 -16.46 -6.25
CA THR A 59 -6.74 -17.83 -5.74
C THR A 59 -5.78 -18.80 -6.43
N ASP A 60 -5.42 -18.53 -7.69
CA ASP A 60 -4.46 -19.31 -8.47
C ASP A 60 -3.05 -19.29 -7.84
N ASP A 61 -2.58 -18.13 -7.36
CA ASP A 61 -1.26 -18.02 -6.69
C ASP A 61 -1.18 -18.83 -5.39
N LYS A 62 -2.32 -19.06 -4.71
CA LYS A 62 -2.36 -19.89 -3.50
C LYS A 62 -2.31 -21.37 -3.80
N VAL A 63 -2.83 -21.82 -4.94
CA VAL A 63 -2.80 -23.23 -5.33
C VAL A 63 -1.37 -23.65 -5.61
N TYR A 64 -0.62 -22.91 -6.44
CA TYR A 64 0.77 -23.22 -6.76
C TYR A 64 1.67 -23.31 -5.51
N ASN A 65 1.55 -22.35 -4.58
CA ASN A 65 2.34 -22.32 -3.34
C ASN A 65 2.03 -23.46 -2.36
N ASN A 66 0.90 -24.16 -2.50
CA ASN A 66 0.55 -25.30 -1.65
C ASN A 66 1.03 -26.63 -2.22
N VAL A 67 1.15 -26.78 -3.54
CA VAL A 67 1.65 -28.03 -4.16
C VAL A 67 3.14 -28.25 -3.87
N GLU A 68 3.94 -27.18 -3.84
CA GLU A 68 5.37 -27.28 -3.53
C GLU A 68 5.66 -27.66 -2.07
N ARG A 69 4.78 -27.25 -1.13
CA ARG A 69 4.93 -27.58 0.30
C ARG A 69 4.44 -28.97 0.68
N ALA A 70 3.54 -29.56 -0.12
CA ALA A 70 3.00 -30.90 0.12
C ALA A 70 3.85 -32.02 -0.52
N SER A 71 4.88 -31.66 -1.30
CA SER A 71 5.76 -32.58 -2.02
C SER A 71 7.12 -32.79 -1.34
N GLY A 72 7.30 -32.27 -0.12
CA GLY A 72 8.51 -32.39 0.70
C GLY A 72 8.25 -33.04 2.04
#